data_AF-A0A968QE08-F1
#
_entry.id   AF-A0A968QE08-F1
#
_cell.length_a   1.000
_cell.length_b   1.000
_cell.length_c   1.000
_cell.angle_alpha   90.00
_cell.angle_beta   90.00
_cell.angle_gamma   90.00
#
_symmetry.space_group_name_H-M   'P 1'
#
loop_
_entity.id
_entity.type
_entity.pdbx_description
1 polymer ?
#
loop_
_entity_poly.entity_id
_entity_poly.type
_entity_poly.pdbx_seq_one_letter_code
_entity_poly.pdbx_strand_id
1 'polypeptide(L)'
;MSKLPKIAINGTYLQEQASGLGVMNQNLIAELMKDDRKFDFRLYSHADYFKSQYSEQYLPLDPALSPDRGLSGHIKRLLWYQTGLKQELKRQQIDLFSLL
;
A
#
# COMPACT_ATOMS: atom_id res chain seq x y z
N MET A 1 -15.82 -19.19 12.18
CA MET A 1 -14.52 -18.51 12.39
C MET A 1 -14.78 -17.02 12.26
N SER A 2 -14.46 -16.20 13.28
CA SER A 2 -14.57 -14.74 13.15
C SER A 2 -13.64 -14.29 12.03
N LYS A 3 -14.15 -13.50 11.08
CA LYS A 3 -13.31 -12.89 10.04
C LYS A 3 -12.32 -11.97 10.76
N LEU A 4 -11.04 -12.27 10.64
CA LEU A 4 -9.99 -11.40 11.15
C LEU A 4 -10.12 -10.02 10.48
N PRO A 5 -9.87 -8.92 11.22
CA PRO A 5 -9.90 -7.59 10.63
C PRO A 5 -8.85 -7.49 9.52
N LYS A 6 -9.28 -7.05 8.34
CA LYS A 6 -8.40 -6.76 7.21
C LYS A 6 -7.87 -5.34 7.36
N ILE A 7 -6.55 -5.19 7.41
CA ILE A 7 -5.89 -3.89 7.58
C ILE A 7 -5.30 -3.48 6.23
N ALA A 8 -5.71 -2.32 5.72
CA ALA A 8 -5.15 -1.71 4.52
C ALA A 8 -4.26 -0.53 4.91
N ILE A 9 -2.96 -0.60 4.58
CA ILE A 9 -2.00 0.48 4.79
C ILE A 9 -1.62 1.04 3.43
N ASN A 10 -1.88 2.33 3.24
CA ASN A 10 -1.52 3.05 2.04
C ASN A 10 -0.35 3.99 2.34
N GLY A 11 0.83 3.67 1.80
CA GLY A 11 2.02 4.49 1.89
C GLY A 11 2.49 4.91 0.50
N THR A 12 2.86 6.17 0.32
CA THR A 12 3.58 6.64 -0.87
C THR A 12 5.04 6.89 -0.50
N TYR A 13 5.96 6.19 -1.15
CA TYR A 13 7.41 6.35 -0.97
C TYR A 13 7.93 7.24 -2.08
N LEU A 14 8.57 8.35 -1.70
CA LEU A 14 9.00 9.40 -2.64
C LEU A 14 10.52 9.43 -2.81
N GLN A 15 11.29 8.78 -1.93
CA GLN A 15 12.76 8.89 -1.90
C GLN A 15 13.40 7.59 -1.37
N GLU A 16 14.57 7.24 -1.91
CA GLU A 16 15.42 6.14 -1.41
C GLU A 16 15.99 6.45 -0.01
N GLN A 17 16.15 7.73 0.32
CA GLN A 17 16.39 8.18 1.69
C GLN A 17 15.05 8.39 2.40
N ALA A 18 14.76 7.51 3.35
CA ALA A 18 13.57 7.59 4.15
C ALA A 18 13.59 8.88 5.00
N SER A 19 12.62 9.78 4.77
CA SER A 19 12.26 10.78 5.78
C SER A 19 11.83 10.05 7.07
N GLY A 20 11.72 10.76 8.20
CA GLY A 20 11.27 10.12 9.46
C GLY A 20 9.96 9.33 9.31
N LEU A 21 9.06 9.79 8.41
CA LEU A 21 7.83 9.09 8.04
C LEU A 21 8.08 7.83 7.18
N GLY A 22 9.06 7.88 6.28
CA GLY A 22 9.51 6.72 5.51
C GLY A 22 10.06 5.61 6.39
N VAL A 23 10.88 5.96 7.39
CA VAL A 23 11.47 5.00 8.34
C VAL A 23 10.39 4.38 9.23
N MET A 24 9.48 5.21 9.75
CA MET A 24 8.35 4.74 10.55
C MET A 24 7.50 3.72 9.76
N ASN A 25 7.15 4.04 8.51
CA ASN A 25 6.33 3.14 7.68
C ASN A 25 7.06 1.85 7.33
N GLN A 26 8.36 1.90 7.02
CA GLN A 26 9.16 0.69 6.79
C GLN A 26 9.21 -0.20 8.03
N ASN A 27 9.42 0.39 9.22
CA ASN A 27 9.41 -0.35 10.48
C ASN A 27 8.03 -0.94 10.78
N LEU A 28 6.95 -0.18 10.56
CA LEU A 28 5.59 -0.66 10.72
C LEU A 28 5.29 -1.84 9.78
N ILE A 29 5.66 -1.74 8.51
CA ILE A 29 5.54 -2.85 7.56
C ILE A 29 6.36 -4.03 8.06
N ALA A 30 7.63 -3.84 8.43
CA ALA A 30 8.49 -4.91 8.90
C ALA A 30 7.90 -5.61 10.14
N GLU A 31 7.35 -4.88 11.11
CA GLU A 31 6.70 -5.46 12.29
C GLU A 31 5.41 -6.20 11.94
N LEU A 32 4.58 -5.66 11.05
CA LEU A 32 3.38 -6.36 10.57
C LEU A 32 3.71 -7.64 9.80
N MET A 33 4.87 -7.69 9.15
CA MET A 33 5.36 -8.85 8.39
C MET A 33 6.00 -9.92 9.28
N LYS A 34 6.56 -9.53 10.44
CA LYS A 34 7.15 -10.46 11.42
C LYS A 34 6.10 -11.23 12.21
N ASP A 35 4.88 -10.69 12.27
CA ASP A 35 3.83 -11.22 13.12
C ASP A 35 3.11 -12.37 12.43
N ASP A 36 3.31 -13.60 12.93
CA ASP A 36 2.65 -14.83 12.48
C ASP A 36 1.13 -14.85 12.83
N ARG A 37 0.63 -13.76 13.43
CA ARG A 37 -0.80 -13.47 13.50
C ARG A 37 -1.31 -13.22 12.09
N LYS A 38 -2.19 -14.11 11.62
CA LYS A 38 -2.86 -14.20 10.31
C LYS A 38 -3.51 -12.91 9.77
N PHE A 39 -2.77 -11.82 9.61
CA PHE A 39 -3.26 -10.62 8.95
C PHE A 39 -3.18 -10.83 7.44
N ASP A 40 -4.33 -10.77 6.77
CA ASP A 40 -4.41 -10.71 5.32
C ASP A 40 -4.12 -9.26 4.89
N PHE A 41 -2.84 -8.95 4.68
CA PHE A 41 -2.38 -7.64 4.23
C PHE A 41 -1.89 -7.71 2.78
N ARG A 42 -2.03 -6.59 2.06
CA ARG A 42 -1.54 -6.41 0.69
C ARG A 42 -0.75 -5.12 0.60
N LEU A 43 0.41 -5.17 -0.05
CA LEU A 43 1.35 -4.05 -0.17
C LEU A 43 1.38 -3.57 -1.62
N TYR A 44 0.80 -2.39 -1.89
CA TYR A 44 0.88 -1.74 -3.19
C TYR A 44 2.15 -0.89 -3.25
N SER A 45 3.07 -1.23 -4.14
CA SER A 45 4.33 -0.49 -4.28
C SER A 45 4.89 -0.61 -5.70
N HIS A 46 5.77 0.32 -6.06
CA HIS A 46 6.56 0.28 -7.28
C HIS A 46 8.04 -0.02 -7.01
N ALA A 47 8.43 -0.18 -5.73
CA ALA A 47 9.82 -0.39 -5.34
C ALA A 47 10.20 -1.88 -5.36
N ASP A 48 11.30 -2.20 -6.05
CA ASP A 48 11.78 -3.58 -6.23
C ASP A 48 12.18 -4.27 -4.92
N TYR A 49 12.63 -3.49 -3.93
CA TYR A 49 12.94 -4.01 -2.59
C TYR A 49 11.76 -4.82 -2.01
N PHE A 50 10.55 -4.25 -2.00
CA PHE A 50 9.37 -4.91 -1.45
C PHE A 50 8.91 -6.10 -2.30
N LYS A 51 9.10 -6.03 -3.62
CA LYS A 51 8.82 -7.15 -4.52
C LYS A 51 9.69 -8.37 -4.20
N SER A 52 10.98 -8.15 -3.94
CA SER A 52 11.92 -9.22 -3.62
C SER A 52 11.67 -9.82 -2.22
N GLN A 53 11.30 -8.98 -1.25
CA GLN A 53 11.22 -9.38 0.14
C GLN A 53 9.83 -9.89 0.58
N TYR A 54 8.76 -9.43 -0.08
CA TYR A 54 7.37 -9.73 0.29
C TYR A 54 6.53 -10.12 -0.94
N SER A 55 7.05 -11.04 -1.76
CA SER A 55 6.50 -11.36 -3.08
C SER A 55 5.03 -11.83 -3.08
N GLU A 56 4.58 -12.52 -2.03
CA GLU A 56 3.20 -13.02 -1.94
C GLU A 56 2.17 -11.91 -1.63
N GLN A 57 2.60 -10.88 -0.91
CA GLN A 57 1.74 -9.76 -0.49
C GLN A 57 1.92 -8.51 -1.35
N TYR A 58 2.98 -8.47 -2.17
CA TYR A 58 3.28 -7.38 -3.09
C TYR A 58 2.29 -7.32 -4.25
N LEU A 59 1.77 -6.12 -4.50
CA LEU A 59 1.00 -5.76 -5.68
C LEU A 59 1.72 -4.62 -6.40
N PRO A 60 2.04 -4.79 -7.71
CA PRO A 60 2.72 -3.75 -8.45
C PRO A 60 1.82 -2.52 -8.61
N LEU A 61 2.38 -1.36 -8.32
CA LEU A 61 1.76 -0.06 -8.57
C LEU A 61 2.43 0.61 -9.76
N ASP A 62 1.66 1.22 -10.64
CA ASP A 62 2.22 1.99 -11.76
C ASP A 62 3.06 3.17 -11.23
N PRO A 63 4.35 3.27 -11.58
CA PRO A 63 5.19 4.40 -11.20
C PRO A 63 4.64 5.76 -11.66
N ALA A 64 3.71 5.78 -12.63
CA ALA A 64 2.98 6.98 -13.05
C ALA A 64 2.08 7.61 -11.98
N LEU A 65 1.77 6.85 -10.94
CA LEU A 65 1.02 7.33 -9.78
C LEU A 65 1.93 7.99 -8.73
N SER A 66 3.24 8.03 -8.95
CA SER A 66 4.16 8.71 -8.04
C SER A 66 3.94 10.23 -8.07
N PRO A 67 3.77 10.88 -6.90
CA PRO A 67 3.77 12.33 -6.77
C PRO A 67 5.04 13.01 -7.30
N ASP A 68 6.16 12.29 -7.39
CA ASP A 68 7.43 12.81 -7.94
C ASP A 68 7.32 13.17 -9.42
N ARG A 69 6.26 12.73 -10.10
CA ARG A 69 5.91 13.17 -11.47
C ARG A 69 5.17 14.51 -11.49
N GLY A 70 5.25 15.28 -10.41
CA GLY A 70 4.61 16.57 -10.25
C GLY A 70 3.08 16.50 -10.36
N LEU A 71 2.46 17.57 -10.83
CA LEU A 71 0.99 17.70 -10.92
C LEU A 71 0.33 16.51 -11.66
N SER A 72 0.98 16.02 -12.71
CA SER A 72 0.47 14.89 -13.49
C SER A 72 0.40 13.60 -12.67
N GLY A 73 1.41 13.35 -11.81
CA GLY A 73 1.43 12.23 -10.88
C GLY A 73 0.35 12.36 -9.81
N HIS A 74 0.18 13.56 -9.25
CA HIS A 74 -0.88 13.84 -8.27
C HIS A 74 -2.28 13.59 -8.82
N ILE A 75 -2.58 14.07 -10.03
CA ILE A 75 -3.88 13.87 -10.68
C ILE A 75 -4.12 12.37 -10.94
N LYS A 76 -3.13 11.67 -11.51
CA LYS A 76 -3.25 10.23 -11.76
C LYS A 76 -3.45 9.44 -10.47
N ARG A 77 -2.73 9.78 -9.40
CA ARG A 77 -2.90 9.17 -8.08
C ARG A 77 -4.30 9.38 -7.52
N LEU A 78 -4.84 10.59 -7.64
CA LEU A 78 -6.21 10.91 -7.20
C LEU A 78 -7.24 10.09 -7.99
N LEU A 79 -7.10 10.03 -9.32
CA LEU A 79 -7.96 9.20 -10.17
C LEU A 79 -7.87 7.72 -9.80
N TRP A 80 -6.67 7.21 -9.54
CA TRP A 80 -6.46 5.84 -9.12
C TRP A 80 -7.13 5.54 -7.76
N TYR A 81 -7.04 6.45 -6.79
CA TYR A 81 -7.75 6.29 -5.51
C TYR A 81 -9.27 6.23 -5.69
N GLN A 82 -9.83 7.05 -6.57
CA GLN A 82 -11.27 7.09 -6.81
C GLN A 82 -11.77 5.90 -7.63
N THR A 83 -10.91 5.28 -8.44
CA THR A 83 -11.29 4.22 -9.39
C THR A 83 -10.59 2.90 -9.09
N GLY A 84 -9.33 2.75 -9.53
CA GLY A 84 -8.55 1.51 -9.49
C GLY A 84 -8.43 0.93 -8.08
N LEU A 85 -8.06 1.73 -7.08
CA LEU A 85 -7.95 1.23 -5.70
C LEU A 85 -9.32 0.77 -5.17
N LYS A 86 -10.39 1.53 -5.40
CA LYS A 86 -11.75 1.12 -4.97
C LYS A 86 -12.19 -0.21 -5.59
N GLN A 87 -11.89 -0.44 -6.87
CA GLN A 87 -12.20 -1.70 -7.53
C GLN A 87 -11.44 -2.86 -6.91
N GLU A 88 -10.15 -2.66 -6.61
CA GLU A 88 -9.29 -3.71 -6.06
C GLU A 88 -9.64 -4.07 -4.62
N LEU A 89 -9.98 -3.08 -3.79
CA LEU A 89 -10.48 -3.32 -2.44
C LEU A 89 -11.79 -4.10 -2.47
N LYS A 90 -12.71 -3.79 -3.39
CA LYS A 90 -13.95 -4.55 -3.58
C LYS A 90 -13.68 -6.00 -3.99
N ARG A 91 -12.77 -6.22 -4.96
CA ARG A 91 -12.37 -7.58 -5.39
C ARG A 91 -11.79 -8.40 -4.23
N GLN A 92 -11.00 -7.75 -3.38
CA GLN A 92 -10.33 -8.39 -2.24
C GLN A 92 -11.24 -8.49 -1.00
N GLN A 93 -12.50 -8.00 -1.09
CA GLN A 93 -13.43 -7.90 0.03
C GLN A 93 -12.77 -7.24 1.26
N ILE A 94 -11.97 -6.20 1.01
CA ILE A 94 -11.36 -5.37 2.05
C ILE A 94 -12.32 -4.22 2.28
N ASP A 95 -12.84 -4.14 3.49
CA ASP A 95 -13.62 -2.99 3.93
C ASP A 95 -12.62 -1.89 4.29
N LEU A 96 -12.42 -0.93 3.38
CA LEU A 96 -11.72 0.29 3.75
C LEU A 96 -12.66 1.00 4.73
N PHE A 97 -12.26 1.13 6.00
CA PHE A 97 -13.04 1.83 7.03
C PHE A 97 -13.83 2.97 6.38
N SER A 98 -15.16 2.86 6.40
CA SER A 98 -16.07 3.86 5.85
C SER A 98 -15.94 5.13 6.69
N LEU A 99 -14.94 5.94 6.37
CA LEU A 99 -14.82 7.32 6.82
C LEU A 99 -15.56 8.21 5.80
N LEU A 100 -16.88 8.04 5.80
CA LEU A 100 -17.89 9.06 5.52
C LEU A 100 -19.11 8.73 6.37
#